data_AF-A0A849YYX3-F1
#
_entry.id   AF-A0A849YYX3-F1
#
_cell.length_a   1.000
_cell.length_b   1.000
_cell.length_c   1.000
_cell.angle_alpha   90.00
_cell.angle_beta   90.00
_cell.angle_gamma   90.00
#
_symmetry.space_group_name_H-M   'P 1'
#
loop_
_entity.id
_entity.type
_entity.pdbx_description
1 polymer ?
#
loop_
_entity_poly.entity_id
_entity_poly.type
_entity_poly.pdbx_seq_one_letter_code
_entity_poly.pdbx_strand_id
1 'polypeptide(L)'
;MTGRIEEEANEGALEGALESNVEQLMRRAPATPQMNPEARARTLQVLLAAQQAKTSEPAPRPAAQPSNVIALPRQRHRTREAMLLGAVAVAAGCLGLFMSSDVFRPTLVHENKGRGPMTISLLDGSKAVLDEGAKIEERGKRNVHVAHGGVIFDVAHGSGMRVDAGPARVTSLGTAFLVRAEEGKASVAVARGKVEVEGQGGDAVVLAGQQSIVSGNAAPETKPAPRLSHLFGFARKAEGEPLEEQTADAEAPRRNGTLIARDPRWGGERPLEIRDMTIDVHVEDGVARTTIDQTFFNADVRQLEGVYQLPLPQGAAISRLGMYVDGQLMEAAVVDRDRGRDIYEGIVYQRRDPALLEWMSGNSFKMRVFPLPGRTEKRIFLSYTQTLEHLYDTERLVVPIPPVDLPAQHVKLRVRVAGGSDVEVRSPSHDVAFTNEDGDRVGTFEASSYTLGDDFVISMRSGQAEEDMVRSFEEDGARPLRHQRFAHRRDAGSATQVRARARLGSRG
;
A
#
# COMPACT_ATOMS: atom_id res chain seq x y z
N MET A 1 -1.93 5.11 -49.27
CA MET A 1 -2.77 3.89 -49.26
C MET A 1 -1.95 2.63 -48.98
N THR A 2 -0.69 2.55 -49.42
CA THR A 2 0.24 1.43 -49.15
C THR A 2 0.47 1.14 -47.66
N GLY A 3 0.88 2.12 -46.85
CA GLY A 3 1.34 1.88 -45.47
C GLY A 3 0.32 1.26 -44.48
N ARG A 4 -0.97 1.19 -44.83
CA ARG A 4 -1.97 0.48 -43.99
C ARG A 4 -1.97 -1.04 -44.22
N ILE A 5 -1.46 -1.50 -45.35
CA ILE A 5 -1.43 -2.92 -45.73
C ILE A 5 -0.26 -3.65 -45.06
N GLU A 6 0.83 -2.94 -44.77
CA GLU A 6 2.00 -3.47 -44.06
C GLU A 6 1.75 -3.58 -42.54
N GLU A 7 0.92 -2.71 -41.99
CA GLU A 7 0.50 -2.70 -40.58
C GLU A 7 -0.37 -3.93 -40.24
N GLU A 8 -1.46 -4.14 -41.00
CA GLU A 8 -2.35 -5.31 -40.88
C GLU A 8 -1.60 -6.65 -41.17
N ALA A 9 -0.52 -6.63 -41.96
CA ALA A 9 0.32 -7.81 -42.21
C ALA A 9 1.26 -8.16 -41.04
N ASN A 10 1.68 -7.17 -40.25
CA ASN A 10 2.62 -7.38 -39.15
C ASN A 10 1.91 -7.83 -37.86
N GLU A 11 0.69 -7.34 -37.60
CA GLU A 11 -0.16 -7.86 -36.51
C GLU A 11 -0.44 -9.37 -36.67
N GLY A 12 -0.80 -9.81 -37.88
CA GLY A 12 -1.04 -11.24 -38.15
C GLY A 12 0.21 -12.13 -38.01
N ALA A 13 1.41 -11.58 -38.24
CA ALA A 13 2.67 -12.28 -38.00
C ALA A 13 2.97 -12.43 -36.50
N LEU A 14 2.69 -11.38 -35.71
CA LEU A 14 2.84 -11.39 -34.25
C LEU A 14 1.83 -12.32 -33.58
N GLU A 15 0.57 -12.32 -34.00
CA GLU A 15 -0.48 -13.19 -33.45
C GLU A 15 -0.19 -14.67 -33.72
N GLY A 16 0.20 -15.02 -34.96
CA GLY A 16 0.62 -16.39 -35.30
C GLY A 16 1.89 -16.87 -34.57
N ALA A 17 2.83 -15.96 -34.29
CA ALA A 17 4.00 -16.26 -33.45
C ALA A 17 3.60 -16.49 -31.98
N LEU A 18 2.59 -15.77 -31.48
CA LEU A 18 2.06 -15.92 -30.13
C LEU A 18 1.35 -17.29 -29.97
N GLU A 19 0.46 -17.65 -30.90
CA GLU A 19 -0.23 -18.95 -30.89
C GLU A 19 0.76 -20.12 -30.97
N SER A 20 1.74 -20.06 -31.87
CA SER A 20 2.79 -21.09 -32.01
C SER A 20 3.55 -21.32 -30.70
N ASN A 21 3.93 -20.23 -30.01
CA ASN A 21 4.63 -20.32 -28.73
C ASN A 21 3.76 -20.88 -27.61
N VAL A 22 2.48 -20.49 -27.55
CA VAL A 22 1.50 -21.06 -26.60
C VAL A 22 1.29 -22.55 -26.86
N GLU A 23 1.17 -22.98 -28.12
CA GLU A 23 0.95 -24.39 -28.45
C GLU A 23 2.18 -25.27 -28.10
N GLN A 24 3.40 -24.76 -28.34
CA GLN A 24 4.63 -25.43 -27.90
C GLN A 24 4.74 -25.55 -26.37
N LEU A 25 4.28 -24.54 -25.62
CA LEU A 25 4.21 -24.56 -24.17
C LEU A 25 3.22 -25.63 -23.67
N MET A 26 2.01 -25.66 -24.25
CA MET A 26 0.96 -26.63 -23.89
C MET A 26 1.37 -28.07 -24.22
N ARG A 27 2.13 -28.28 -25.31
CA ARG A 27 2.72 -29.59 -25.66
C ARG A 27 3.88 -30.03 -24.76
N ARG A 28 4.46 -29.13 -23.95
CA ARG A 28 5.53 -29.42 -22.97
C ARG A 28 5.03 -29.53 -21.52
N ALA A 29 3.76 -29.21 -21.25
CA ALA A 29 3.19 -29.37 -19.92
C ALA A 29 3.17 -30.86 -19.50
N PRO A 30 3.71 -31.25 -18.33
CA PRO A 30 3.59 -32.61 -17.85
C PRO A 30 2.11 -32.93 -17.58
N ALA A 31 1.65 -34.11 -17.99
CA ALA A 31 0.26 -34.52 -17.85
C ALA A 31 -0.18 -34.41 -16.37
N THR A 32 -1.30 -33.73 -16.13
CA THR A 32 -1.81 -33.43 -14.78
C THR A 32 -1.87 -34.71 -13.95
N PRO A 33 -1.29 -34.75 -12.72
CA PRO A 33 -1.19 -35.98 -11.94
C PRO A 33 -2.58 -36.49 -11.57
N GLN A 34 -3.03 -37.52 -12.30
CA GLN A 34 -4.36 -38.08 -12.11
C GLN A 34 -4.43 -38.77 -10.75
N MET A 35 -5.31 -38.29 -9.86
CA MET A 35 -5.58 -38.96 -8.59
C MET A 35 -5.95 -40.42 -8.83
N ASN A 36 -5.32 -41.33 -8.07
CA ASN A 36 -5.68 -42.74 -8.02
C ASN A 36 -7.24 -42.89 -7.96
N PRO A 37 -7.86 -43.72 -8.82
CA PRO A 37 -9.32 -43.90 -8.84
C PRO A 37 -9.94 -44.18 -7.47
N GLU A 38 -9.27 -44.94 -6.59
CA GLU A 38 -9.74 -45.18 -5.22
C GLU A 38 -9.71 -43.91 -4.37
N ALA A 39 -8.67 -43.09 -4.47
CA ALA A 39 -8.57 -41.83 -3.74
C ALA A 39 -9.68 -40.88 -4.21
N ARG A 40 -9.89 -40.77 -5.53
CA ARG A 40 -10.97 -39.98 -6.12
C ARG A 40 -12.36 -40.46 -5.66
N ALA A 41 -12.57 -41.77 -5.58
CA ALA A 41 -13.82 -42.36 -5.06
C ALA A 41 -14.05 -42.03 -3.58
N ARG A 42 -13.01 -42.13 -2.72
CA ARG A 42 -13.10 -41.75 -1.30
C ARG A 42 -13.39 -40.26 -1.13
N THR A 43 -12.73 -39.37 -1.89
CA THR A 43 -13.00 -37.93 -1.87
C THR A 43 -14.44 -37.61 -2.31
N LEU A 44 -14.95 -38.30 -3.34
CA LEU A 44 -16.35 -38.15 -3.78
C LEU A 44 -17.36 -38.63 -2.72
N GLN A 45 -17.10 -39.75 -2.03
CA GLN A 45 -17.95 -40.21 -0.93
C GLN A 45 -17.99 -39.20 0.22
N VAL A 46 -16.84 -38.62 0.61
CA VAL A 46 -16.77 -37.58 1.66
C VAL A 46 -17.53 -36.32 1.24
N LEU A 47 -17.42 -35.89 -0.01
CA LEU A 47 -18.16 -34.74 -0.54
C LEU A 47 -19.68 -34.99 -0.59
N LEU A 48 -20.11 -36.18 -1.03
CA LEU A 48 -21.53 -36.56 -1.06
C LEU A 48 -22.12 -36.65 0.35
N ALA A 49 -21.42 -37.24 1.32
CA ALA A 49 -21.84 -37.25 2.72
C ALA A 49 -21.94 -35.83 3.30
N ALA A 50 -20.97 -34.95 2.98
CA ALA A 50 -20.98 -33.55 3.40
C ALA A 50 -22.06 -32.69 2.71
N GLN A 51 -22.57 -33.10 1.54
CA GLN A 51 -23.77 -32.52 0.93
C GLN A 51 -25.03 -33.03 1.63
N GLN A 52 -25.19 -34.35 1.81
CA GLN A 52 -26.36 -34.95 2.46
C GLN A 52 -26.56 -34.40 3.88
N ALA A 53 -25.49 -34.25 4.66
CA ALA A 53 -25.52 -33.63 5.99
C ALA A 53 -25.89 -32.14 6.01
N LYS A 54 -25.97 -31.47 4.84
CA LYS A 54 -26.49 -30.11 4.69
C LYS A 54 -27.92 -30.04 4.13
N THR A 55 -28.47 -31.16 3.66
CA THR A 55 -29.83 -31.24 3.09
C THR A 55 -30.86 -31.86 4.05
N SER A 56 -30.43 -32.38 5.20
CA SER A 56 -31.33 -32.79 6.28
C SER A 56 -31.93 -31.58 6.99
N GLU A 57 -33.23 -31.36 6.79
CA GLU A 57 -34.03 -30.30 7.41
C GLU A 57 -34.09 -30.46 8.97
N PRO A 58 -34.12 -29.36 9.76
CA PRO A 58 -34.18 -29.47 11.22
C PRO A 58 -35.49 -30.09 11.70
N ALA A 59 -35.42 -31.02 12.64
CA ALA A 59 -36.60 -31.68 13.21
C ALA A 59 -37.59 -30.65 13.82
N PRO A 60 -38.91 -30.81 13.59
CA PRO A 60 -39.90 -29.83 14.00
C PRO A 60 -40.03 -29.76 15.54
N ARG A 61 -40.17 -28.55 16.06
CA ARG A 61 -40.52 -28.34 17.48
C ARG A 61 -41.96 -28.86 17.71
N PRO A 62 -42.24 -29.58 18.81
CA PRO A 62 -43.61 -29.98 19.14
C PRO A 62 -44.48 -28.74 19.35
N ALA A 63 -45.63 -28.71 18.67
CA ALA A 63 -46.56 -27.59 18.74
C ALA A 63 -47.34 -27.58 20.07
N ALA A 64 -47.53 -26.39 20.65
CA ALA A 64 -48.41 -26.20 21.79
C ALA A 64 -49.89 -26.18 21.33
N GLN A 65 -50.75 -26.91 22.04
CA GLN A 65 -52.21 -26.79 21.93
C GLN A 65 -52.88 -26.74 23.32
N PRO A 66 -54.10 -26.17 23.45
CA PRO A 66 -54.49 -25.45 24.67
C PRO A 66 -55.70 -26.07 25.41
N SER A 67 -56.00 -25.57 26.62
CA SER A 67 -57.34 -25.03 27.00
C SER A 67 -57.54 -24.81 28.51
N ASN A 68 -57.96 -23.59 28.85
CA ASN A 68 -59.03 -23.22 29.81
C ASN A 68 -59.20 -23.95 31.16
N VAL A 69 -58.65 -23.31 32.20
CA VAL A 69 -59.32 -22.88 33.47
C VAL A 69 -60.80 -23.30 33.69
N ILE A 70 -61.12 -23.89 34.86
CA ILE A 70 -62.16 -23.38 35.82
C ILE A 70 -62.16 -24.12 37.19
N ALA A 71 -62.22 -23.29 38.24
CA ALA A 71 -62.49 -23.46 39.68
C ALA A 71 -62.79 -24.82 40.35
N LEU A 72 -62.41 -24.91 41.64
CA LEU A 72 -63.36 -24.98 42.78
C LEU A 72 -62.73 -24.36 44.08
N PRO A 73 -63.51 -23.79 45.04
CA PRO A 73 -62.96 -23.00 46.16
C PRO A 73 -63.28 -23.55 47.58
N ARG A 74 -62.79 -22.79 48.59
CA ARG A 74 -62.99 -22.83 50.06
C ARG A 74 -61.96 -23.62 50.89
N GLN A 75 -61.70 -23.34 52.17
CA GLN A 75 -61.73 -22.11 53.02
C GLN A 75 -61.50 -22.56 54.49
N ARG A 76 -60.51 -22.02 55.22
CA ARG A 76 -60.63 -21.76 56.67
C ARG A 76 -59.49 -20.92 57.27
N HIS A 77 -59.83 -20.03 58.21
CA HIS A 77 -58.92 -19.37 59.15
C HIS A 77 -58.49 -20.37 60.28
N ARG A 78 -57.68 -20.09 61.33
CA ARG A 78 -57.33 -18.86 62.12
C ARG A 78 -56.11 -19.23 63.03
N THR A 79 -55.31 -18.40 63.74
CA THR A 79 -55.32 -16.97 64.15
C THR A 79 -53.91 -16.52 64.61
N ARG A 80 -53.63 -15.20 64.62
CA ARG A 80 -52.83 -14.41 65.62
C ARG A 80 -51.30 -14.51 65.76
N GLU A 81 -50.73 -13.29 65.97
CA GLU A 81 -49.55 -12.90 66.78
C GLU A 81 -48.15 -13.35 66.29
N ALA A 82 -47.07 -12.55 66.39
CA ALA A 82 -46.89 -11.27 67.09
C ALA A 82 -46.03 -10.23 66.31
N MET A 83 -46.07 -9.00 66.82
CA MET A 83 -45.20 -7.80 66.69
C MET A 83 -44.14 -7.69 65.56
N LEU A 84 -44.10 -6.60 64.78
CA LEU A 84 -43.63 -5.23 65.14
C LEU A 84 -42.11 -5.11 65.41
N LEU A 85 -41.32 -4.88 64.36
CA LEU A 85 -40.12 -4.01 64.31
C LEU A 85 -39.59 -3.94 62.85
N GLY A 86 -39.15 -2.76 62.38
CA GLY A 86 -38.52 -2.60 61.05
C GLY A 86 -39.03 -1.46 60.15
N ALA A 87 -40.04 -0.69 60.57
CA ALA A 87 -40.74 0.33 59.75
C ALA A 87 -39.94 1.62 59.43
N VAL A 88 -38.60 1.55 59.33
CA VAL A 88 -37.71 2.67 58.99
C VAL A 88 -36.83 2.38 57.76
N ALA A 89 -36.56 1.10 57.44
CA ALA A 89 -35.64 0.74 56.35
C ALA A 89 -36.22 0.93 54.93
N VAL A 90 -37.55 0.80 54.76
CA VAL A 90 -38.18 0.71 53.44
C VAL A 90 -38.27 2.08 52.73
N ALA A 91 -38.50 3.16 53.47
CA ALA A 91 -38.61 4.51 52.89
C ALA A 91 -37.27 5.01 52.29
N ALA A 92 -36.13 4.66 52.90
CA ALA A 92 -34.81 4.96 52.35
C ALA A 92 -34.49 4.07 51.13
N GLY A 93 -34.81 2.77 51.21
CA GLY A 93 -34.57 1.82 50.13
C GLY A 93 -35.29 2.18 48.82
N CYS A 94 -36.57 2.54 48.90
CA CYS A 94 -37.38 2.82 47.71
C CYS A 94 -37.05 4.17 47.02
N LEU A 95 -36.38 5.11 47.69
CA LEU A 95 -35.87 6.33 47.05
C LEU A 95 -34.45 6.12 46.47
N GLY A 96 -33.61 5.32 47.14
CA GLY A 96 -32.28 4.95 46.64
C GLY A 96 -32.30 4.06 45.40
N LEU A 97 -33.33 3.21 45.24
CA LEU A 97 -33.50 2.30 44.10
C LEU A 97 -34.19 2.91 42.86
N PHE A 98 -34.56 4.20 42.90
CA PHE A 98 -35.11 4.92 41.76
C PHE A 98 -34.21 6.06 41.23
N MET A 99 -33.00 6.20 41.80
CA MET A 99 -31.97 7.18 41.42
C MET A 99 -30.68 6.52 40.88
N SER A 100 -30.71 5.22 40.62
CA SER A 100 -29.50 4.37 40.50
C SER A 100 -29.46 3.46 39.25
N SER A 101 -30.08 3.87 38.15
CA SER A 101 -30.16 3.07 36.91
C SER A 101 -29.60 3.71 35.62
N ASP A 102 -29.08 4.96 35.65
CA ASP A 102 -28.38 5.55 34.49
C ASP A 102 -27.22 6.53 34.84
N VAL A 103 -26.85 6.64 36.12
CA VAL A 103 -25.76 7.53 36.58
C VAL A 103 -24.58 6.68 37.08
N PHE A 104 -23.35 7.09 36.76
CA PHE A 104 -22.09 6.35 37.00
C PHE A 104 -21.96 5.00 36.28
N ARG A 105 -21.87 5.06 34.94
CA ARG A 105 -20.80 4.31 34.26
C ARG A 105 -19.50 5.13 34.36
N PRO A 106 -18.33 4.53 34.59
CA PRO A 106 -17.08 5.27 34.57
C PRO A 106 -16.77 5.70 33.14
N THR A 107 -16.89 7.00 32.87
CA THR A 107 -16.39 7.60 31.63
C THR A 107 -14.88 7.44 31.57
N LEU A 108 -14.36 6.72 30.58
CA LEU A 108 -12.92 6.59 30.41
C LEU A 108 -12.40 7.82 29.66
N VAL A 109 -11.57 8.61 30.33
CA VAL A 109 -11.06 9.89 29.79
C VAL A 109 -9.65 9.69 29.26
N HIS A 110 -9.43 10.03 28.00
CA HIS A 110 -8.11 10.03 27.37
C HIS A 110 -7.76 11.45 26.96
N GLU A 111 -6.56 11.93 27.32
CA GLU A 111 -6.13 13.31 27.13
C GLU A 111 -4.66 13.32 26.74
N ASN A 112 -4.36 13.71 25.49
CA ASN A 112 -3.00 13.65 24.97
C ASN A 112 -2.17 14.85 25.45
N LYS A 113 -1.42 14.63 26.53
CA LYS A 113 -0.47 15.60 27.12
C LYS A 113 0.97 15.41 26.64
N GLY A 114 1.19 14.47 25.71
CA GLY A 114 2.49 14.27 25.08
C GLY A 114 2.74 15.29 23.97
N ARG A 115 3.95 15.26 23.40
CA ARG A 115 4.24 15.89 22.12
C ARG A 115 3.98 14.88 21.01
N GLY A 116 3.33 15.31 19.93
CA GLY A 116 2.86 14.40 18.88
C GLY A 116 1.65 13.55 19.29
N PRO A 117 1.24 12.59 18.45
CA PRO A 117 -0.05 11.91 18.58
C PRO A 117 -0.07 10.74 19.58
N MET A 118 -1.24 10.45 20.12
CA MET A 118 -1.49 9.34 21.05
C MET A 118 -2.49 8.34 20.47
N THR A 119 -2.04 7.12 20.19
CA THR A 119 -2.90 6.01 19.73
C THR A 119 -3.49 5.24 20.92
N ILE A 120 -4.80 5.02 20.91
CA ILE A 120 -5.54 4.22 21.90
C ILE A 120 -6.45 3.19 21.23
N SER A 121 -6.85 2.17 21.99
CA SER A 121 -7.92 1.24 21.62
C SER A 121 -9.16 1.52 22.48
N LEU A 122 -10.31 1.72 21.84
CA LEU A 122 -11.59 2.03 22.48
C LEU A 122 -12.26 0.77 23.05
N LEU A 123 -13.29 0.97 23.87
CA LEU A 123 -14.03 -0.06 24.60
C LEU A 123 -14.83 -1.07 23.73
N ASP A 124 -14.88 -0.90 22.41
CA ASP A 124 -15.35 -1.90 21.43
C ASP A 124 -14.25 -2.53 20.56
N GLY A 125 -12.99 -2.10 20.70
CA GLY A 125 -11.86 -2.54 19.88
C GLY A 125 -11.57 -1.67 18.64
N SER A 126 -12.36 -0.64 18.38
CA SER A 126 -12.02 0.41 17.40
C SER A 126 -10.78 1.19 17.84
N LYS A 127 -10.03 1.75 16.88
CA LYS A 127 -8.85 2.58 17.19
C LYS A 127 -9.19 4.06 17.19
N ALA A 128 -8.56 4.82 18.08
CA ALA A 128 -8.54 6.28 18.00
C ALA A 128 -7.10 6.80 18.08
N VAL A 129 -6.78 7.81 17.27
CA VAL A 129 -5.50 8.52 17.26
C VAL A 129 -5.77 9.98 17.58
N LEU A 130 -5.33 10.42 18.76
CA LEU A 130 -5.50 11.77 19.28
C LEU A 130 -4.34 12.65 18.78
N ASP A 131 -4.66 13.84 18.26
CA ASP A 131 -3.69 14.90 17.93
C ASP A 131 -3.08 15.49 19.21
N GLU A 132 -2.05 16.34 19.10
CA GLU A 132 -1.44 16.99 20.28
C GLU A 132 -2.46 17.84 21.04
N GLY A 133 -2.56 17.67 22.37
CA GLY A 133 -3.54 18.37 23.20
C GLY A 133 -5.00 17.92 23.03
N ALA A 134 -5.30 16.90 22.23
CA ALA A 134 -6.68 16.44 22.05
C ALA A 134 -7.20 15.63 23.25
N LYS A 135 -8.52 15.70 23.49
CA LYS A 135 -9.19 15.05 24.63
C LYS A 135 -10.50 14.39 24.24
N ILE A 136 -10.69 13.14 24.68
CA ILE A 136 -11.94 12.39 24.52
C ILE A 136 -12.45 11.77 25.83
N GLU A 137 -13.74 11.46 25.82
CA GLU A 137 -14.49 10.79 26.88
C GLU A 137 -15.25 9.60 26.28
N GLU A 138 -14.87 8.37 26.62
CA GLU A 138 -15.67 7.18 26.30
C GLU A 138 -16.83 7.06 27.29
N ARG A 139 -18.01 7.54 26.88
CA ARG A 139 -19.27 7.50 27.66
C ARG A 139 -19.98 6.14 27.55
N GLY A 140 -19.44 5.23 26.74
CA GLY A 140 -19.80 3.83 26.64
C GLY A 140 -19.15 3.18 25.42
N LYS A 141 -19.25 1.85 25.27
CA LYS A 141 -18.54 1.07 24.23
C LYS A 141 -18.60 1.62 22.80
N ARG A 142 -19.66 2.34 22.45
CA ARG A 142 -19.94 2.87 21.11
C ARG A 142 -20.37 4.35 21.13
N ASN A 143 -20.06 5.06 22.22
CA ASN A 143 -20.38 6.47 22.38
C ASN A 143 -19.17 7.22 22.96
N VAL A 144 -18.53 8.02 22.12
CA VAL A 144 -17.36 8.83 22.44
C VAL A 144 -17.75 10.30 22.36
N HIS A 145 -17.28 11.12 23.30
CA HIS A 145 -17.34 12.57 23.16
C HIS A 145 -15.94 13.13 22.93
N VAL A 146 -15.76 13.94 21.88
CA VAL A 146 -14.52 14.71 21.67
C VAL A 146 -14.71 16.06 22.33
N ALA A 147 -13.98 16.31 23.42
CA ALA A 147 -14.09 17.53 24.21
C ALA A 147 -13.36 18.71 23.53
N HIS A 148 -12.22 18.45 22.89
CA HIS A 148 -11.47 19.39 22.05
C HIS A 148 -10.35 18.67 21.28
N GLY A 149 -9.87 19.32 20.21
CA GLY A 149 -8.72 18.88 19.42
C GLY A 149 -9.10 17.96 18.25
N GLY A 150 -8.08 17.38 17.61
CA GLY A 150 -8.22 16.44 16.50
C GLY A 150 -8.17 14.98 16.95
N VAL A 151 -9.06 14.16 16.41
CA VAL A 151 -9.09 12.71 16.68
C VAL A 151 -9.47 11.96 15.40
N ILE A 152 -8.64 11.01 15.00
CA ILE A 152 -8.96 10.06 13.93
C ILE A 152 -9.50 8.78 14.53
N PHE A 153 -10.65 8.34 14.05
CA PHE A 153 -11.28 7.08 14.42
C PHE A 153 -11.15 6.11 13.25
N ASP A 154 -10.66 4.89 13.49
CA ASP A 154 -10.83 3.75 12.60
C ASP A 154 -11.76 2.74 13.28
N VAL A 155 -13.02 2.76 12.85
CA VAL A 155 -14.12 1.99 13.44
C VAL A 155 -14.25 0.65 12.74
N ALA A 156 -14.25 -0.44 13.50
CA ALA A 156 -14.37 -1.78 12.95
C ALA A 156 -15.71 -2.01 12.24
N HIS A 157 -15.71 -2.76 11.14
CA HIS A 157 -16.87 -2.93 10.27
C HIS A 157 -18.02 -3.68 10.97
N GLY A 158 -19.23 -3.10 10.95
CA GLY A 158 -20.40 -3.62 11.67
C GLY A 158 -20.50 -3.17 13.14
N SER A 159 -19.51 -2.44 13.65
CA SER A 159 -19.62 -1.67 14.90
C SER A 159 -20.19 -0.30 14.56
N GLY A 160 -21.44 -0.05 14.96
CA GLY A 160 -21.98 1.30 14.96
C GLY A 160 -21.24 2.14 16.01
N MET A 161 -20.69 3.29 15.63
CA MET A 161 -19.99 4.21 16.53
C MET A 161 -20.66 5.59 16.47
N ARG A 162 -20.88 6.20 17.64
CA ARG A 162 -21.34 7.58 17.79
C ARG A 162 -20.24 8.44 18.39
N VAL A 163 -20.01 9.61 17.79
CA VAL A 163 -19.05 10.62 18.26
C VAL A 163 -19.76 11.97 18.42
N ASP A 164 -20.00 12.40 19.65
CA ASP A 164 -20.51 13.75 19.95
C ASP A 164 -19.33 14.75 19.99
N ALA A 165 -19.32 15.79 19.18
CA ALA A 165 -18.22 16.76 19.07
C ALA A 165 -18.73 18.19 18.85
N GLY A 166 -18.64 19.04 19.88
CA GLY A 166 -19.14 20.42 19.82
C GLY A 166 -20.62 20.48 19.39
N PRO A 167 -20.98 21.20 18.32
CA PRO A 167 -22.35 21.27 17.80
C PRO A 167 -22.78 20.06 16.95
N ALA A 168 -21.86 19.13 16.63
CA ALA A 168 -22.12 18.01 15.74
C ALA A 168 -22.21 16.67 16.48
N ARG A 169 -23.03 15.76 15.96
CA ARG A 169 -22.94 14.33 16.26
C ARG A 169 -22.62 13.55 14.99
N VAL A 170 -21.65 12.65 15.07
CA VAL A 170 -21.24 11.81 13.95
C VAL A 170 -21.64 10.37 14.23
N THR A 171 -22.35 9.74 13.30
CA THR A 171 -22.71 8.32 13.34
C THR A 171 -22.01 7.56 12.20
N SER A 172 -21.38 6.44 12.55
CA SER A 172 -20.66 5.53 11.64
C SER A 172 -21.13 4.07 11.85
N LEU A 173 -20.89 3.22 10.86
CA LEU A 173 -21.09 1.75 10.90
C LEU A 173 -19.80 0.96 10.62
N GLY A 174 -18.65 1.64 10.51
CA GLY A 174 -17.36 1.02 10.17
C GLY A 174 -16.52 1.83 9.18
N THR A 175 -15.98 2.97 9.62
CA THR A 175 -15.28 3.95 8.76
C THR A 175 -13.98 4.47 9.37
N ALA A 176 -13.11 5.00 8.50
CA ALA A 176 -11.96 5.80 8.91
C ALA A 176 -12.25 7.29 8.69
N PHE A 177 -12.27 8.09 9.76
CA PHE A 177 -12.64 9.51 9.71
C PHE A 177 -11.93 10.36 10.78
N LEU A 178 -11.63 11.60 10.43
CA LEU A 178 -11.13 12.65 11.32
C LEU A 178 -12.31 13.46 11.86
N VAL A 179 -12.34 13.67 13.18
CA VAL A 179 -13.15 14.70 13.84
C VAL A 179 -12.23 15.75 14.42
N ARG A 180 -12.54 17.03 14.23
CA ARG A 180 -11.91 18.15 14.95
C ARG A 180 -12.99 18.93 15.70
N ALA A 181 -12.82 19.04 17.02
CA ALA A 181 -13.70 19.79 17.91
C ALA A 181 -13.02 21.10 18.35
N GLU A 182 -13.69 22.21 18.07
CA GLU A 182 -13.31 23.58 18.40
C GLU A 182 -14.47 24.24 19.18
N GLU A 183 -14.24 25.40 19.81
CA GLU A 183 -15.31 26.09 20.53
C GLU A 183 -16.41 26.55 19.57
N GLY A 184 -17.64 26.07 19.79
CA GLY A 184 -18.80 26.34 18.95
C GLY A 184 -18.76 25.74 17.54
N LYS A 185 -17.75 24.93 17.18
CA LYS A 185 -17.54 24.44 15.81
C LYS A 185 -16.97 23.02 15.78
N ALA A 186 -17.41 22.22 14.82
CA ALA A 186 -16.85 20.91 14.52
C ALA A 186 -16.58 20.76 13.03
N SER A 187 -15.59 19.93 12.68
CA SER A 187 -15.42 19.47 11.30
C SER A 187 -15.10 17.98 11.25
N VAL A 188 -15.61 17.33 10.21
CA VAL A 188 -15.61 15.87 10.05
C VAL A 188 -15.15 15.55 8.64
N ALA A 189 -14.03 14.83 8.48
CA ALA A 189 -13.47 14.48 7.17
C ALA A 189 -13.31 12.95 7.04
N VAL A 190 -13.79 12.37 5.94
CA VAL A 190 -13.84 10.91 5.78
C VAL A 190 -12.73 10.43 4.85
N ALA A 191 -11.95 9.46 5.32
CA ALA A 191 -10.92 8.78 4.53
C ALA A 191 -11.43 7.47 3.90
N ARG A 192 -12.33 6.74 4.57
CA ARG A 192 -12.92 5.48 4.08
C ARG A 192 -14.37 5.34 4.51
N GLY A 193 -15.24 4.94 3.58
CA GLY A 193 -16.67 4.72 3.80
C GLY A 193 -17.51 6.00 3.80
N LYS A 194 -18.56 6.05 4.65
CA LYS A 194 -19.44 7.20 4.84
C LYS A 194 -19.81 7.41 6.31
N VAL A 195 -19.95 8.66 6.73
CA VAL A 195 -20.52 9.00 8.05
C VAL A 195 -21.72 9.92 7.90
N GLU A 196 -22.63 9.83 8.85
CA GLU A 196 -23.78 10.71 8.99
C GLU A 196 -23.44 11.77 10.05
N VAL A 197 -23.63 13.05 9.72
CA VAL A 197 -23.32 14.20 10.59
C VAL A 197 -24.62 14.92 10.89
N GLU A 198 -25.13 14.74 12.11
CA GLU A 198 -26.26 15.46 12.67
C GLU A 198 -25.79 16.83 13.19
N GLY A 199 -26.55 17.89 12.92
CA GLY A 199 -26.38 19.22 13.48
C GLY A 199 -27.73 19.86 13.80
N GLN A 200 -27.77 20.92 14.62
CA GLN A 200 -29.06 21.53 15.00
C GLN A 200 -29.82 22.15 13.82
N GLY A 201 -29.14 22.49 12.72
CA GLY A 201 -29.76 22.95 11.48
C GLY A 201 -30.17 21.85 10.50
N GLY A 202 -30.00 20.57 10.85
CA GLY A 202 -30.27 19.41 9.99
C GLY A 202 -29.05 18.49 9.83
N ASP A 203 -29.19 17.47 8.99
CA ASP A 203 -28.25 16.36 8.89
C ASP A 203 -27.60 16.28 7.49
N ALA A 204 -26.37 15.76 7.40
CA ALA A 204 -25.69 15.52 6.13
C ALA A 204 -24.91 14.19 6.12
N VAL A 205 -24.92 13.50 4.97
CA VAL A 205 -24.08 12.32 4.73
C VAL A 205 -22.77 12.77 4.07
N VAL A 206 -21.64 12.39 4.68
CA VAL A 206 -20.29 12.71 4.22
C VAL A 206 -19.63 11.44 3.71
N LEU A 207 -19.19 11.47 2.44
CA LEU A 207 -18.53 10.35 1.78
C LEU A 207 -17.00 10.47 1.87
N ALA A 208 -16.27 9.38 1.62
CA ALA A 208 -14.82 9.39 1.48
C ALA A 208 -14.35 10.48 0.49
N GLY A 209 -13.30 11.22 0.85
CA GLY A 209 -12.83 12.37 0.08
C GLY A 209 -13.56 13.69 0.39
N GLN A 210 -14.62 13.69 1.21
CA GLN A 210 -15.36 14.88 1.62
C GLN A 210 -15.07 15.28 3.08
N GLN A 211 -15.35 16.54 3.38
CA GLN A 211 -15.38 17.14 4.71
C GLN A 211 -16.71 17.87 4.91
N SER A 212 -17.33 17.69 6.07
CA SER A 212 -18.41 18.55 6.56
C SER A 212 -17.94 19.46 7.69
N ILE A 213 -18.56 20.64 7.81
CA ILE A 213 -18.32 21.60 8.89
C ILE A 213 -19.66 22.02 9.49
N VAL A 214 -19.76 21.96 10.81
CA VAL A 214 -20.92 22.40 11.61
C VAL A 214 -20.47 23.55 12.50
N SER A 215 -21.17 24.69 12.43
CA SER A 215 -20.84 25.89 13.21
C SER A 215 -22.08 26.40 13.93
N GLY A 216 -22.06 26.40 15.26
CA GLY A 216 -23.21 26.73 16.10
C GLY A 216 -24.45 25.91 15.71
N ASN A 217 -25.54 26.59 15.38
CA ASN A 217 -26.81 25.96 15.02
C ASN A 217 -27.04 25.87 13.49
N ALA A 218 -26.00 26.09 12.68
CA ALA A 218 -26.11 25.95 11.23
C ALA A 218 -26.30 24.49 10.78
N ALA A 219 -26.79 24.32 9.55
CA ALA A 219 -26.78 23.02 8.88
C ALA A 219 -25.34 22.59 8.52
N PRO A 220 -25.01 21.29 8.44
CA PRO A 220 -23.66 20.83 8.10
C PRO A 220 -23.28 21.12 6.63
N GLU A 221 -22.31 22.00 6.40
CA GLU A 221 -21.79 22.30 5.06
C GLU A 221 -20.81 21.22 4.59
N THR A 222 -21.22 20.39 3.63
CA THR A 222 -20.38 19.32 3.05
C THR A 222 -19.70 19.77 1.75
N LYS A 223 -18.39 19.53 1.64
CA LYS A 223 -17.52 19.93 0.51
C LYS A 223 -16.37 18.94 0.30
N PRO A 224 -15.64 18.97 -0.83
CA PRO A 224 -14.41 18.19 -1.00
C PRO A 224 -13.38 18.50 0.09
N ALA A 225 -12.73 17.48 0.65
CA ALA A 225 -11.75 17.65 1.73
C ALA A 225 -10.43 18.26 1.20
N PRO A 226 -9.87 19.29 1.85
CA PRO A 226 -8.60 19.87 1.43
C PRO A 226 -7.44 18.89 1.69
N ARG A 227 -7.02 18.17 0.64
CA ARG A 227 -5.92 17.17 0.62
C ARG A 227 -5.86 16.31 1.90
N LEU A 228 -6.63 15.22 1.93
CA LEU A 228 -6.69 14.28 3.07
C LEU A 228 -5.33 13.90 3.67
N SER A 229 -4.28 13.77 2.85
CA SER A 229 -2.90 13.49 3.29
C SER A 229 -2.32 14.52 4.28
N HIS A 230 -2.81 15.76 4.27
CA HIS A 230 -2.41 16.80 5.21
C HIS A 230 -3.30 16.80 6.47
N LEU A 231 -4.63 16.62 6.31
CA LEU A 231 -5.57 16.50 7.43
C LEU A 231 -5.26 15.31 8.36
N PHE A 232 -4.86 14.18 7.78
CA PHE A 232 -4.45 12.98 8.49
C PHE A 232 -2.94 12.92 8.77
N GLY A 233 -2.20 14.01 8.48
CA GLY A 233 -0.74 14.04 8.54
C GLY A 233 -0.15 13.81 9.94
N PHE A 234 -0.89 14.15 11.01
CA PHE A 234 -0.46 13.90 12.39
C PHE A 234 -0.46 12.40 12.74
N ALA A 235 -1.46 11.64 12.28
CA ALA A 235 -1.56 10.21 12.59
C ALA A 235 -0.43 9.35 12.00
N ARG A 236 0.23 9.79 10.93
CA ARG A 236 1.44 9.11 10.40
C ARG A 236 2.55 8.97 11.46
N LYS A 237 2.69 9.97 12.33
CA LYS A 237 3.62 9.92 13.48
C LYS A 237 3.18 8.93 14.57
N ALA A 238 1.92 8.52 14.56
CA ALA A 238 1.34 7.55 15.49
C ALA A 238 1.35 6.11 14.94
N GLU A 239 1.44 5.96 13.62
CA GLU A 239 1.50 4.68 12.90
C GLU A 239 2.92 4.13 12.75
N GLY A 240 3.96 4.92 13.07
CA GLY A 240 5.30 4.41 13.31
C GLY A 240 6.37 4.74 12.26
N GLU A 241 6.39 5.94 11.69
CA GLU A 241 7.67 6.55 11.30
C GLU A 241 8.22 7.38 12.47
N PRO A 242 9.20 6.87 13.25
CA PRO A 242 9.91 7.70 14.22
C PRO A 242 10.80 8.69 13.46
N LEU A 243 10.49 9.98 13.57
CA LEU A 243 11.50 11.01 13.36
C LEU A 243 12.50 10.88 14.50
N GLU A 244 13.72 10.42 14.18
CA GLU A 244 14.80 10.19 15.15
C GLU A 244 15.36 11.51 15.71
N GLU A 245 14.59 12.16 16.60
CA GLU A 245 15.13 13.14 17.53
C GLU A 245 16.01 12.40 18.55
N GLN A 246 17.26 12.86 18.69
CA GLN A 246 18.38 12.00 19.07
C GLN A 246 18.43 11.64 20.57
N THR A 247 17.81 10.53 20.94
CA THR A 247 18.17 9.75 22.14
C THR A 247 18.37 8.29 21.76
N ALA A 248 19.63 7.85 21.71
CA ALA A 248 19.98 6.47 21.40
C ALA A 248 19.77 5.56 22.63
N ASP A 249 18.81 4.64 22.55
CA ASP A 249 18.67 3.50 23.45
C ASP A 249 17.99 2.33 22.73
N ALA A 250 18.58 1.12 22.83
CA ALA A 250 18.04 -0.16 22.38
C ALA A 250 17.57 -0.26 20.90
N GLU A 251 18.51 -0.15 19.95
CA GLU A 251 18.28 -0.50 18.54
C GLU A 251 17.84 -1.97 18.37
N ALA A 252 16.57 -2.20 18.03
CA ALA A 252 16.17 -3.45 17.40
C ALA A 252 16.76 -3.45 15.97
N PRO A 253 17.49 -4.51 15.54
CA PRO A 253 18.28 -4.46 14.31
C PRO A 253 17.38 -4.21 13.10
N ARG A 254 17.63 -3.12 12.38
CA ARG A 254 16.91 -2.74 11.15
C ARG A 254 17.02 -3.88 10.13
N ARG A 255 15.91 -4.60 9.93
CA ARG A 255 15.83 -5.79 9.07
C ARG A 255 15.74 -5.41 7.60
N ASN A 256 16.74 -5.78 6.82
CA ASN A 256 16.83 -5.49 5.39
C ASN A 256 16.28 -6.67 4.59
N GLY A 257 15.42 -6.40 3.60
CA GLY A 257 14.79 -7.43 2.78
C GLY A 257 13.64 -6.88 1.95
N THR A 258 13.43 -7.45 0.76
CA THR A 258 12.34 -7.06 -0.16
C THR A 258 10.96 -7.62 0.22
N LEU A 259 10.90 -8.67 1.05
CA LEU A 259 9.66 -9.19 1.65
C LEU A 259 9.84 -9.40 3.16
N ILE A 260 9.28 -8.50 3.95
CA ILE A 260 9.27 -8.60 5.42
C ILE A 260 7.98 -9.29 5.86
N ALA A 261 8.09 -10.43 6.54
CA ALA A 261 6.97 -11.25 6.98
C ALA A 261 6.83 -11.33 8.50
N ARG A 262 5.60 -11.51 8.97
CA ARG A 262 5.23 -11.60 10.40
C ARG A 262 4.13 -12.63 10.65
N ASP A 263 4.07 -13.17 11.86
CA ASP A 263 2.97 -14.04 12.30
C ASP A 263 1.74 -13.17 12.68
N PRO A 264 0.56 -13.37 12.06
CA PRO A 264 -0.66 -12.62 12.40
C PRO A 264 -1.12 -12.72 13.87
N ARG A 265 -0.55 -13.63 14.68
CA ARG A 265 -0.87 -13.84 16.09
C ARG A 265 0.17 -13.27 17.07
N TRP A 266 1.43 -13.13 16.64
CA TRP A 266 2.53 -12.70 17.49
C TRP A 266 3.53 -11.84 16.70
N GLY A 267 3.65 -10.56 17.06
CA GLY A 267 4.40 -9.56 16.32
C GLY A 267 5.92 -9.71 16.43
N GLY A 268 6.50 -10.53 15.55
CA GLY A 268 7.92 -10.53 15.23
C GLY A 268 8.09 -10.45 13.72
N GLU A 269 8.79 -9.42 13.23
CA GLU A 269 9.05 -9.20 11.81
C GLU A 269 10.43 -9.78 11.42
N ARG A 270 10.50 -10.34 10.21
CA ARG A 270 11.72 -10.98 9.66
C ARG A 270 11.68 -10.91 8.12
N PRO A 271 12.82 -10.74 7.44
CA PRO A 271 12.88 -10.93 6.00
C PRO A 271 12.64 -12.41 5.66
N LEU A 272 12.00 -12.68 4.53
CA LEU A 272 12.01 -14.02 3.93
C LEU A 272 13.26 -14.21 3.07
N GLU A 273 13.75 -15.45 3.06
CA GLU A 273 14.86 -15.87 2.20
C GLU A 273 14.47 -15.77 0.72
N ILE A 274 15.31 -15.11 -0.07
CA ILE A 274 15.20 -15.09 -1.53
C ILE A 274 15.85 -16.38 -2.05
N ARG A 275 15.05 -17.23 -2.70
CA ARG A 275 15.52 -18.42 -3.41
C ARG A 275 16.09 -18.01 -4.76
N ASP A 276 15.23 -17.41 -5.58
CA ASP A 276 15.59 -16.95 -6.92
C ASP A 276 15.28 -15.45 -7.04
N MET A 277 16.18 -14.73 -7.71
CA MET A 277 15.95 -13.36 -8.13
C MET A 277 16.44 -13.18 -9.57
N THR A 278 15.51 -12.94 -10.49
CA THR A 278 15.83 -12.56 -11.86
C THR A 278 15.48 -11.10 -12.08
N ILE A 279 16.42 -10.32 -12.61
CA ILE A 279 16.16 -9.02 -13.21
C ILE A 279 16.44 -9.15 -14.71
N ASP A 280 15.39 -9.12 -15.53
CA ASP A 280 15.48 -8.99 -16.98
C ASP A 280 15.18 -7.53 -17.37
N VAL A 281 16.16 -6.84 -17.95
CA VAL A 281 15.99 -5.50 -18.52
C VAL A 281 16.04 -5.57 -20.04
N HIS A 282 15.02 -5.01 -20.69
CA HIS A 282 15.06 -4.73 -22.13
C HIS A 282 15.17 -3.21 -22.34
N VAL A 283 16.08 -2.78 -23.21
CA VAL A 283 16.28 -1.37 -23.57
C VAL A 283 15.99 -1.18 -25.05
N GLU A 284 15.12 -0.24 -25.38
CA GLU A 284 14.66 0.08 -26.73
C GLU A 284 14.30 1.59 -26.76
N ASP A 285 14.70 2.32 -27.80
CA ASP A 285 14.42 3.76 -28.01
C ASP A 285 14.57 4.67 -26.77
N GLY A 286 15.65 4.50 -26.00
CA GLY A 286 15.94 5.29 -24.80
C GLY A 286 15.02 5.00 -23.60
N VAL A 287 14.22 3.93 -23.66
CA VAL A 287 13.35 3.44 -22.59
C VAL A 287 13.82 2.06 -22.14
N ALA A 288 13.98 1.88 -20.83
CA ALA A 288 14.26 0.57 -20.25
C ALA A 288 12.99 -0.02 -19.62
N ARG A 289 12.59 -1.20 -20.09
CA ARG A 289 11.58 -2.06 -19.46
C ARG A 289 12.29 -3.04 -18.53
N THR A 290 12.25 -2.76 -17.23
CA THR A 290 12.82 -3.62 -16.19
C THR A 290 11.76 -4.57 -15.64
N THR A 291 12.11 -5.85 -15.54
CA THR A 291 11.25 -6.91 -15.02
C THR A 291 11.97 -7.64 -13.90
N ILE A 292 11.36 -7.68 -12.72
CA ILE A 292 11.90 -8.27 -11.50
C ILE A 292 10.99 -9.44 -11.10
N ASP A 293 11.57 -10.63 -11.02
CA ASP A 293 10.90 -11.85 -10.59
C ASP A 293 11.65 -12.44 -9.39
N GLN A 294 10.96 -12.62 -8.26
CA GLN A 294 11.55 -13.03 -6.98
C GLN A 294 10.76 -14.16 -6.33
N THR A 295 11.42 -15.29 -6.10
CA THR A 295 10.90 -16.43 -5.34
C THR A 295 11.35 -16.33 -3.88
N PHE A 296 10.40 -16.20 -2.95
CA PHE A 296 10.66 -16.16 -1.51
C PHE A 296 10.30 -17.49 -0.84
N PHE A 297 11.07 -17.96 0.14
CA PHE A 297 10.74 -19.17 0.91
C PHE A 297 10.31 -18.87 2.34
N ASN A 298 9.11 -19.32 2.75
CA ASN A 298 8.70 -19.29 4.15
C ASN A 298 9.21 -20.53 4.90
N ALA A 299 10.35 -20.37 5.57
CA ALA A 299 10.97 -21.41 6.39
C ALA A 299 10.22 -21.75 7.69
N ASP A 300 9.17 -21.00 8.07
CA ASP A 300 8.33 -21.34 9.22
C ASP A 300 7.36 -22.50 8.89
N VAL A 301 6.82 -23.16 9.91
CA VAL A 301 5.71 -24.12 9.75
C VAL A 301 4.34 -23.44 9.73
N ARG A 302 4.28 -22.17 10.16
CA ARG A 302 3.07 -21.34 10.18
C ARG A 302 2.90 -20.54 8.90
N GLN A 303 1.65 -20.28 8.56
CA GLN A 303 1.29 -19.27 7.56
C GLN A 303 1.56 -17.87 8.12
N LEU A 304 2.18 -17.01 7.33
CA LEU A 304 2.49 -15.61 7.65
C LEU A 304 1.68 -14.64 6.77
N GLU A 305 1.73 -13.35 7.11
CA GLU A 305 1.49 -12.23 6.18
C GLU A 305 2.79 -11.44 6.03
N GLY A 306 2.93 -10.62 4.99
CA GLY A 306 4.10 -9.77 4.82
C GLY A 306 3.87 -8.52 3.98
N VAL A 307 4.86 -7.62 4.00
CA VAL A 307 4.95 -6.44 3.16
C VAL A 307 6.10 -6.64 2.18
N TYR A 308 5.76 -6.67 0.90
CA TYR A 308 6.72 -6.57 -0.20
C TYR A 308 7.04 -5.09 -0.45
N GLN A 309 8.32 -4.76 -0.56
CA GLN A 309 8.79 -3.40 -0.85
C GLN A 309 9.98 -3.43 -1.81
N LEU A 310 9.92 -2.55 -2.81
CA LEU A 310 11.04 -2.24 -3.70
C LEU A 310 11.24 -0.71 -3.81
N PRO A 311 12.48 -0.20 -3.83
CA PRO A 311 12.77 1.09 -4.44
C PRO A 311 12.53 1.01 -5.96
N LEU A 312 12.13 2.13 -6.57
CA LEU A 312 12.05 2.30 -8.02
C LEU A 312 13.03 3.40 -8.46
N PRO A 313 13.49 3.41 -9.73
CA PRO A 313 14.26 4.54 -10.27
C PRO A 313 13.34 5.73 -10.55
N GLN A 314 13.90 6.95 -10.63
CA GLN A 314 13.10 8.17 -10.76
C GLN A 314 12.31 8.18 -12.08
N GLY A 315 11.04 8.56 -12.02
CA GLY A 315 10.15 8.60 -13.18
C GLY A 315 9.59 7.24 -13.62
N ALA A 316 9.90 6.15 -12.90
CA ALA A 316 9.44 4.82 -13.27
C ALA A 316 7.92 4.64 -13.20
N ALA A 317 7.35 3.99 -14.21
CA ALA A 317 5.93 3.64 -14.30
C ALA A 317 5.73 2.12 -14.22
N ILE A 318 4.94 1.64 -13.26
CA ILE A 318 4.61 0.22 -13.14
C ILE A 318 3.66 -0.17 -14.28
N SER A 319 4.04 -1.18 -15.06
CA SER A 319 3.27 -1.66 -16.22
C SER A 319 2.59 -3.02 -15.97
N ARG A 320 3.19 -3.89 -15.15
CA ARG A 320 2.66 -5.21 -14.78
C ARG A 320 3.03 -5.54 -13.33
N LEU A 321 2.17 -6.28 -12.65
CA LEU A 321 2.36 -6.73 -11.26
C LEU A 321 1.63 -8.06 -11.09
N GLY A 322 2.26 -9.08 -10.53
CA GLY A 322 1.61 -10.36 -10.30
C GLY A 322 2.29 -11.22 -9.25
N MET A 323 1.65 -12.33 -8.92
CA MET A 323 2.21 -13.35 -8.03
C MET A 323 1.66 -14.73 -8.38
N TYR A 324 2.45 -15.76 -8.10
CA TYR A 324 1.98 -17.13 -8.29
C TYR A 324 1.13 -17.58 -7.08
N VAL A 325 0.04 -18.28 -7.37
CA VAL A 325 -0.86 -18.94 -6.39
C VAL A 325 -1.23 -20.30 -6.98
N ASP A 326 -1.00 -21.37 -6.22
CA ASP A 326 -1.24 -22.77 -6.62
C ASP A 326 -0.68 -23.13 -8.02
N GLY A 327 0.45 -22.50 -8.39
CA GLY A 327 1.14 -22.68 -9.67
C GLY A 327 0.67 -21.76 -10.81
N GLN A 328 -0.44 -21.04 -10.65
CA GLN A 328 -0.97 -20.10 -11.64
C GLN A 328 -0.48 -18.66 -11.37
N LEU A 329 -0.09 -17.93 -12.42
CA LEU A 329 0.18 -16.50 -12.32
C LEU A 329 -1.12 -15.73 -12.15
N MET A 330 -1.27 -15.04 -11.03
CA MET A 330 -2.35 -14.09 -10.80
C MET A 330 -1.81 -12.67 -10.96
N GLU A 331 -2.10 -12.08 -12.11
CA GLU A 331 -1.71 -10.71 -12.45
C GLU A 331 -2.74 -9.72 -11.88
N ALA A 332 -2.25 -8.72 -11.15
CA ALA A 332 -3.06 -7.66 -10.58
C ALA A 332 -3.36 -6.62 -11.66
N ALA A 333 -4.65 -6.32 -11.86
CA ALA A 333 -5.06 -5.25 -12.76
C ALA A 333 -4.49 -3.91 -12.26
N VAL A 334 -3.61 -3.29 -13.04
CA VAL A 334 -3.12 -1.94 -12.80
C VAL A 334 -4.27 -0.98 -13.14
N VAL A 335 -4.84 -0.34 -12.11
CA VAL A 335 -6.03 0.49 -12.21
C VAL A 335 -5.83 1.81 -11.47
N ASP A 336 -6.52 2.87 -11.93
CA ASP A 336 -6.45 4.18 -11.33
C ASP A 336 -6.75 4.17 -9.82
N ARG A 337 -6.04 5.05 -9.11
CA ARG A 337 -5.96 5.13 -7.64
C ARG A 337 -7.29 4.92 -6.91
N ASP A 338 -8.35 5.56 -7.40
CA ASP A 338 -9.64 5.58 -6.75
C ASP A 338 -10.48 4.36 -7.17
N ARG A 339 -10.41 3.97 -8.45
CA ARG A 339 -11.12 2.82 -9.02
C ARG A 339 -10.61 1.48 -8.48
N GLY A 340 -9.32 1.38 -8.16
CA GLY A 340 -8.72 0.21 -7.50
C GLY A 340 -9.21 -0.03 -6.08
N ARG A 341 -9.59 1.05 -5.36
CA ARG A 341 -10.18 0.94 -4.01
C ARG A 341 -11.60 0.40 -4.08
N ASP A 342 -12.42 0.97 -4.95
CA ASP A 342 -13.85 0.65 -5.04
C ASP A 342 -14.10 -0.78 -5.54
N ILE A 343 -13.32 -1.25 -6.52
CA ILE A 343 -13.36 -2.65 -6.99
C ILE A 343 -12.97 -3.61 -5.86
N TYR A 344 -11.96 -3.26 -5.05
CA TYR A 344 -11.46 -4.12 -3.98
C TYR A 344 -12.40 -4.18 -2.75
N GLU A 345 -12.89 -3.04 -2.26
CA GLU A 345 -13.81 -3.00 -1.11
C GLU A 345 -15.12 -3.77 -1.38
N GLY A 346 -15.55 -3.89 -2.65
CA GLY A 346 -16.67 -4.75 -3.06
C GLY A 346 -16.38 -6.26 -3.07
N ILE A 347 -15.13 -6.69 -3.32
CA ILE A 347 -14.75 -8.11 -3.48
C ILE A 347 -14.43 -8.80 -2.15
N VAL A 348 -13.86 -8.07 -1.18
CA VAL A 348 -13.35 -8.62 0.10
C VAL A 348 -14.38 -9.41 0.92
N TYR A 349 -15.68 -9.20 0.69
CA TYR A 349 -16.75 -9.90 1.41
C TYR A 349 -16.88 -11.40 1.10
N GLN A 350 -16.23 -11.94 0.06
CA GLN A 350 -16.38 -13.36 -0.34
C GLN A 350 -15.05 -14.15 -0.47
N ARG A 351 -14.32 -14.22 0.65
CA ARG A 351 -13.28 -15.23 0.97
C ARG A 351 -12.02 -15.28 0.07
N ARG A 352 -10.89 -14.82 0.66
CA ARG A 352 -9.50 -15.22 0.35
C ARG A 352 -9.02 -14.97 -1.09
N ASP A 353 -8.36 -13.85 -1.33
CA ASP A 353 -7.32 -13.76 -2.37
C ASP A 353 -6.35 -12.57 -2.10
N PRO A 354 -5.17 -12.46 -2.75
CA PRO A 354 -3.96 -12.66 -1.96
C PRO A 354 -2.95 -11.50 -1.98
N ALA A 355 -3.37 -10.35 -2.49
CA ALA A 355 -2.60 -9.11 -2.46
C ALA A 355 -3.51 -7.93 -2.11
N LEU A 356 -3.00 -7.01 -1.29
CA LEU A 356 -3.55 -5.66 -1.18
C LEU A 356 -2.47 -4.68 -1.63
N LEU A 357 -2.71 -4.07 -2.79
CA LEU A 357 -1.91 -2.98 -3.32
C LEU A 357 -2.17 -1.70 -2.50
N GLU A 358 -1.15 -1.19 -1.83
CA GLU A 358 -1.24 0.04 -1.03
C GLU A 358 -0.06 0.96 -1.38
N TRP A 359 -0.29 1.87 -2.34
CA TRP A 359 0.76 2.71 -2.90
C TRP A 359 1.10 3.89 -1.96
N MET A 360 2.11 3.67 -1.12
CA MET A 360 2.58 4.60 -0.09
C MET A 360 3.65 5.57 -0.61
N SER A 361 3.19 6.68 -1.20
CA SER A 361 3.85 8.00 -1.23
C SER A 361 5.38 8.03 -1.40
N GLY A 362 5.90 7.88 -2.61
CA GLY A 362 7.30 8.17 -2.90
C GLY A 362 7.76 7.55 -4.22
N ASN A 363 9.07 7.28 -4.31
CA ASN A 363 9.68 6.53 -5.40
C ASN A 363 9.94 5.06 -5.00
N SER A 364 8.99 4.46 -4.29
CA SER A 364 9.07 3.07 -3.81
C SER A 364 7.71 2.39 -3.91
N PHE A 365 7.72 1.18 -4.43
CA PHE A 365 6.57 0.29 -4.51
C PHE A 365 6.40 -0.47 -3.20
N LYS A 366 5.15 -0.57 -2.71
CA LYS A 366 4.78 -1.40 -1.55
C LYS A 366 3.50 -2.19 -1.83
N MET A 367 3.44 -3.44 -1.36
CA MET A 367 2.28 -4.33 -1.50
C MET A 367 2.19 -5.28 -0.30
N ARG A 368 0.99 -5.50 0.23
CA ARG A 368 0.76 -6.54 1.25
C ARG A 368 0.53 -7.89 0.58
N VAL A 369 1.19 -8.93 1.09
CA VAL A 369 1.16 -10.30 0.55
C VAL A 369 0.64 -11.27 1.61
N PHE A 370 -0.44 -11.99 1.29
CA PHE A 370 -1.07 -12.98 2.16
C PHE A 370 -1.91 -13.96 1.33
N PRO A 371 -1.89 -15.27 1.55
CA PRO A 371 -1.10 -15.99 2.54
C PRO A 371 0.37 -16.11 2.09
N LEU A 372 1.25 -16.26 3.07
CA LEU A 372 2.57 -16.85 2.90
C LEU A 372 2.55 -18.22 3.62
N PRO A 373 2.13 -19.32 2.98
CA PRO A 373 1.95 -20.61 3.65
C PRO A 373 3.27 -21.13 4.24
N GLY A 374 3.20 -21.92 5.31
CA GLY A 374 4.39 -22.54 5.92
C GLY A 374 5.09 -23.50 4.96
N ARG A 375 6.42 -23.57 5.01
CA ARG A 375 7.28 -24.45 4.19
C ARG A 375 7.00 -24.39 2.68
N THR A 376 6.55 -23.23 2.21
CA THR A 376 6.08 -23.02 0.83
C THR A 376 6.78 -21.79 0.23
N GLU A 377 6.96 -21.80 -1.08
CA GLU A 377 7.50 -20.67 -1.84
C GLU A 377 6.40 -19.68 -2.23
N LYS A 378 6.79 -18.40 -2.38
CA LYS A 378 5.95 -17.35 -2.93
C LYS A 378 6.73 -16.57 -3.97
N ARG A 379 6.38 -16.77 -5.24
CA ARG A 379 6.96 -16.03 -6.38
C ARG A 379 6.15 -14.77 -6.67
N ILE A 380 6.84 -13.63 -6.75
CA ILE A 380 6.29 -12.28 -6.98
C ILE A 380 6.98 -11.69 -8.21
N PHE A 381 6.18 -11.04 -9.07
CA PHE A 381 6.62 -10.48 -10.35
C PHE A 381 6.21 -9.00 -10.45
N LEU A 382 7.14 -8.13 -10.84
CA LEU A 382 6.91 -6.71 -11.09
C LEU A 382 7.60 -6.32 -12.40
N SER A 383 6.94 -5.54 -13.26
CA SER A 383 7.55 -5.00 -14.48
C SER A 383 7.21 -3.52 -14.61
N TYR A 384 8.24 -2.67 -14.74
CA TYR A 384 8.10 -1.23 -14.86
C TYR A 384 8.93 -0.69 -16.03
N THR A 385 8.57 0.48 -16.54
CA THR A 385 9.37 1.23 -17.51
C THR A 385 10.02 2.43 -16.86
N GLN A 386 11.23 2.79 -17.31
CA GLN A 386 11.93 4.03 -16.96
C GLN A 386 12.52 4.64 -18.22
N THR A 387 12.43 5.95 -18.38
CA THR A 387 13.21 6.67 -19.40
C THR A 387 14.68 6.70 -18.97
N LEU A 388 15.60 6.64 -19.91
CA LEU A 388 17.03 6.74 -19.64
C LEU A 388 17.50 8.19 -19.70
N GLU A 389 18.40 8.57 -18.78
CA GLU A 389 19.08 9.85 -18.85
C GLU A 389 20.25 9.75 -19.84
N HIS A 390 20.20 10.56 -20.89
CA HIS A 390 21.23 10.67 -21.93
C HIS A 390 22.13 11.87 -21.63
N LEU A 391 23.42 11.65 -21.43
CA LEU A 391 24.40 12.66 -21.04
C LEU A 391 25.75 12.41 -21.72
N TYR A 392 26.16 13.31 -22.62
CA TYR A 392 27.40 13.22 -23.41
C TYR A 392 27.58 11.84 -24.09
N ASP A 393 26.70 11.56 -25.05
CA ASP A 393 26.64 10.34 -25.87
C ASP A 393 26.47 9.03 -25.08
N THR A 394 26.20 9.14 -23.76
CA THR A 394 26.15 8.04 -22.81
C THR A 394 24.80 7.99 -22.12
N GLU A 395 24.12 6.85 -22.19
CA GLU A 395 22.89 6.56 -21.47
C GLU A 395 23.19 5.74 -20.21
N ARG A 396 22.50 6.08 -19.12
CA ARG A 396 22.66 5.41 -17.84
C ARG A 396 21.36 4.75 -17.38
N LEU A 397 21.38 3.42 -17.34
CA LEU A 397 20.39 2.61 -16.65
C LEU A 397 20.82 2.41 -15.20
N VAL A 398 19.87 2.58 -14.28
CA VAL A 398 19.99 2.18 -12.88
C VAL A 398 18.73 1.42 -12.48
N VAL A 399 18.90 0.18 -12.02
CA VAL A 399 17.87 -0.65 -11.40
C VAL A 399 18.19 -0.73 -9.90
N PRO A 400 17.41 -0.07 -9.03
CA PRO A 400 17.70 -0.06 -7.60
C PRO A 400 17.58 -1.44 -6.94
N ILE A 401 18.59 -1.86 -6.17
CA ILE A 401 18.62 -3.14 -5.46
C ILE A 401 18.83 -2.87 -3.96
N PRO A 402 17.79 -3.00 -3.11
CA PRO A 402 17.95 -2.75 -1.69
C PRO A 402 18.81 -3.83 -1.01
N PRO A 403 19.52 -3.49 0.08
CA PRO A 403 20.27 -4.46 0.87
C PRO A 403 19.36 -5.52 1.49
N VAL A 404 19.93 -6.67 1.83
CA VAL A 404 19.23 -7.81 2.43
C VAL A 404 20.04 -8.44 3.57
N ASP A 405 19.35 -8.86 4.64
CA ASP A 405 19.98 -9.56 5.78
C ASP A 405 20.45 -11.00 5.43
N LEU A 406 19.89 -11.58 4.37
CA LEU A 406 20.09 -12.97 3.94
C LEU A 406 20.48 -13.01 2.46
N PRO A 407 21.56 -13.70 2.07
CA PRO A 407 21.95 -13.80 0.66
C PRO A 407 20.89 -14.54 -0.15
N ALA A 408 20.69 -14.11 -1.39
CA ALA A 408 19.82 -14.78 -2.35
C ALA A 408 20.50 -16.06 -2.88
N GLN A 409 19.78 -17.19 -2.91
CA GLN A 409 20.39 -18.48 -3.28
C GLN A 409 20.83 -18.50 -4.75
N HIS A 410 20.02 -17.93 -5.65
CA HIS A 410 20.35 -17.75 -7.07
C HIS A 410 19.96 -16.33 -7.51
N VAL A 411 20.88 -15.64 -8.18
CA VAL A 411 20.68 -14.30 -8.73
C VAL A 411 21.06 -14.31 -10.21
N LYS A 412 20.16 -13.81 -11.06
CA LYS A 412 20.39 -13.61 -12.50
C LYS A 412 20.05 -12.17 -12.86
N LEU A 413 21.01 -11.46 -13.45
CA LEU A 413 20.81 -10.12 -13.98
C LEU A 413 21.07 -10.18 -15.50
N ARG A 414 20.09 -9.81 -16.30
CA ARG A 414 20.18 -9.75 -17.76
C ARG A 414 19.82 -8.36 -18.26
N VAL A 415 20.55 -7.88 -19.26
CA VAL A 415 20.21 -6.69 -20.03
C VAL A 415 20.24 -7.03 -21.51
N ARG A 416 19.24 -6.60 -22.29
CA ARG A 416 19.18 -6.74 -23.75
C ARG A 416 18.86 -5.39 -24.39
N VAL A 417 19.83 -4.81 -25.09
CA VAL A 417 19.71 -3.54 -25.81
C VAL A 417 19.34 -3.81 -27.27
N ALA A 418 18.12 -3.45 -27.65
CA ALA A 418 17.58 -3.59 -29.00
C ALA A 418 18.44 -2.84 -30.02
N GLY A 419 18.80 -3.48 -31.13
CA GLY A 419 19.72 -2.95 -32.15
C GLY A 419 21.14 -2.65 -31.64
N GLY A 420 21.46 -3.01 -30.40
CA GLY A 420 22.64 -2.51 -29.68
C GLY A 420 23.99 -3.05 -30.11
N SER A 421 24.10 -3.83 -31.21
CA SER A 421 25.34 -4.53 -31.60
C SER A 421 26.59 -3.67 -31.65
N ASP A 422 26.45 -2.41 -32.07
CA ASP A 422 27.54 -1.42 -32.22
C ASP A 422 27.58 -0.39 -31.06
N VAL A 423 26.78 -0.61 -30.01
CA VAL A 423 26.76 0.22 -28.79
C VAL A 423 27.77 -0.32 -27.78
N GLU A 424 28.62 0.56 -27.25
CA GLU A 424 29.51 0.20 -26.14
C GLU A 424 28.71 0.08 -24.84
N VAL A 425 28.29 -1.14 -24.51
CA VAL A 425 27.60 -1.46 -23.26
C VAL A 425 28.58 -2.03 -22.23
N ARG A 426 28.57 -1.46 -21.02
CA ARG A 426 29.39 -1.87 -19.87
C ARG A 426 28.58 -1.83 -18.57
N SER A 427 28.99 -2.61 -17.58
CA SER A 427 28.47 -2.57 -16.21
C SER A 427 29.56 -2.09 -15.24
N PRO A 428 29.41 -0.93 -14.57
CA PRO A 428 30.31 -0.50 -13.50
C PRO A 428 29.93 -1.05 -12.12
N SER A 429 28.89 -1.91 -12.02
CA SER A 429 28.35 -2.42 -10.74
C SER A 429 28.60 -3.91 -10.53
N HIS A 430 28.30 -4.71 -11.55
CA HIS A 430 28.38 -6.17 -11.55
C HIS A 430 29.28 -6.66 -12.71
N ASP A 431 29.94 -7.80 -12.57
CA ASP A 431 30.80 -8.39 -13.62
C ASP A 431 29.96 -9.07 -14.71
N VAL A 432 29.41 -8.26 -15.62
CA VAL A 432 28.47 -8.70 -16.66
C VAL A 432 29.24 -9.08 -17.93
N ALA A 433 29.08 -10.33 -18.39
CA ALA A 433 29.58 -10.76 -19.68
C ALA A 433 28.62 -10.32 -20.80
N PHE A 434 29.14 -9.68 -21.85
CA PHE A 434 28.35 -9.17 -22.98
C PHE A 434 28.64 -9.90 -24.30
N THR A 435 27.58 -10.22 -25.03
CA THR A 435 27.58 -10.84 -26.38
C THR A 435 26.65 -10.07 -27.32
N ASN A 436 26.73 -10.35 -28.63
CA ASN A 436 25.72 -9.89 -29.59
C ASN A 436 24.81 -11.07 -29.95
N GLU A 437 23.49 -10.89 -29.89
CA GLU A 437 22.46 -11.88 -30.18
C GLU A 437 21.43 -11.27 -31.15
N ASP A 438 21.34 -11.78 -32.38
CA ASP A 438 20.33 -11.39 -33.39
C ASP A 438 20.25 -9.89 -33.75
N GLY A 439 21.36 -9.15 -33.57
CA GLY A 439 21.44 -7.70 -33.76
C GLY A 439 21.46 -6.90 -32.46
N ASP A 440 21.06 -7.51 -31.35
CA ASP A 440 21.01 -6.88 -30.03
C ASP A 440 22.28 -7.12 -29.22
N ARG A 441 22.56 -6.24 -28.26
CA ARG A 441 23.65 -6.42 -27.28
C ARG A 441 23.08 -7.00 -25.99
N VAL A 442 23.54 -8.19 -25.61
CA VAL A 442 23.00 -8.94 -24.46
C VAL A 442 24.09 -9.10 -23.41
N GLY A 443 23.82 -8.61 -22.21
CA GLY A 443 24.63 -8.81 -21.02
C GLY A 443 23.98 -9.79 -20.05
N THR A 444 24.74 -10.72 -19.48
CA THR A 444 24.27 -11.59 -18.39
C THR A 444 25.30 -11.67 -17.25
N PHE A 445 24.81 -11.63 -16.02
CA PHE A 445 25.52 -11.97 -14.79
C PHE A 445 24.69 -13.00 -14.02
N GLU A 446 25.34 -14.06 -13.52
CA GLU A 446 24.72 -15.08 -12.68
C GLU A 446 25.59 -15.36 -11.45
N ALA A 447 24.97 -15.45 -10.29
CA ALA A 447 25.62 -15.73 -9.01
C ALA A 447 24.76 -16.66 -8.15
N SER A 448 25.37 -17.27 -7.13
CA SER A 448 24.66 -18.07 -6.14
C SER A 448 25.18 -17.79 -4.73
N SER A 449 24.29 -17.83 -3.74
CA SER A 449 24.53 -17.34 -2.37
C SER A 449 25.06 -15.90 -2.34
N TYR A 450 24.42 -15.01 -3.11
CA TYR A 450 24.87 -13.64 -3.35
C TYR A 450 24.21 -12.62 -2.42
N THR A 451 25.00 -11.74 -1.81
CA THR A 451 24.51 -10.63 -0.96
C THR A 451 24.10 -9.45 -1.84
N LEU A 452 22.83 -9.08 -1.79
CA LEU A 452 22.28 -7.92 -2.52
C LEU A 452 22.52 -6.62 -1.72
N GLY A 453 22.63 -5.50 -2.43
CA GLY A 453 22.72 -4.15 -1.84
C GLY A 453 23.35 -3.08 -2.73
N ASP A 454 24.10 -3.48 -3.76
CA ASP A 454 24.59 -2.60 -4.81
C ASP A 454 23.59 -2.53 -5.97
N ASP A 455 23.26 -1.32 -6.43
CA ASP A 455 22.34 -1.11 -7.55
C ASP A 455 22.88 -1.73 -8.86
N PHE A 456 21.99 -2.34 -9.66
CA PHE A 456 22.37 -2.84 -10.98
C PHE A 456 22.40 -1.68 -11.98
N VAL A 457 23.62 -1.22 -12.27
CA VAL A 457 23.93 -0.10 -13.17
C VAL A 457 24.49 -0.63 -14.48
N ILE A 458 23.96 -0.12 -15.60
CA ILE A 458 24.53 -0.28 -16.95
C ILE A 458 24.79 1.10 -17.55
N SER A 459 25.93 1.27 -18.21
CA SER A 459 26.29 2.42 -19.02
C SER A 459 26.38 2.01 -20.49
N MET A 460 25.73 2.75 -21.38
CA MET A 460 25.64 2.48 -22.80
C MET A 460 26.12 3.71 -23.56
N ARG A 461 27.07 3.57 -24.49
CA ARG A 461 27.60 4.69 -25.27
C ARG A 461 27.48 4.40 -26.76
N SER A 462 26.89 5.33 -27.53
CA SER A 462 26.75 5.13 -28.97
C SER A 462 28.10 5.32 -29.68
N GLY A 463 28.36 4.52 -30.72
CA GLY A 463 29.55 4.67 -31.57
C GLY A 463 29.43 5.76 -32.64
N GLN A 464 28.23 6.30 -32.88
CA GLN A 464 27.91 7.08 -34.08
C GLN A 464 28.16 8.60 -33.97
N ALA A 465 28.50 9.12 -32.79
CA ALA A 465 28.71 10.55 -32.57
C ALA A 465 29.84 11.18 -33.42
N GLU A 466 30.80 10.39 -33.92
CA GLU A 466 31.82 10.87 -34.86
C GLU A 466 31.32 10.96 -36.31
N GLU A 467 30.41 10.08 -36.77
CA GLU A 467 29.97 10.09 -38.17
C GLU A 467 29.06 11.28 -38.51
N ASP A 468 28.06 11.58 -37.66
CA ASP A 468 27.10 12.65 -37.97
C ASP A 468 27.72 14.05 -37.82
N MET A 469 28.74 14.22 -36.96
CA MET A 469 29.59 15.41 -37.02
C MET A 469 30.29 15.54 -38.37
N VAL A 470 30.92 14.48 -38.88
CA VAL A 470 31.63 14.52 -40.17
C VAL A 470 30.68 14.81 -41.34
N ARG A 471 29.49 14.17 -41.37
CA ARG A 471 28.46 14.45 -42.39
C ARG A 471 28.03 15.93 -42.40
N SER A 472 27.88 16.54 -41.23
CA SER A 472 27.51 17.96 -41.11
C SER A 472 28.56 18.93 -41.71
N PHE A 473 29.82 18.51 -41.83
CA PHE A 473 30.89 19.29 -42.46
C PHE A 473 31.05 19.07 -43.97
N GLU A 474 30.51 17.98 -44.53
CA GLU A 474 30.54 17.75 -45.98
C GLU A 474 29.33 18.36 -46.72
N GLU A 475 28.18 18.48 -46.05
CA GLU A 475 26.96 19.00 -46.70
C GLU A 475 26.95 20.54 -46.83
N ASP A 476 27.54 21.28 -45.89
CA ASP A 476 27.58 22.76 -45.91
C ASP A 476 28.71 23.33 -46.80
N GLY A 477 28.66 22.94 -48.07
CA GLY A 477 29.68 23.20 -49.09
C GLY A 477 30.01 24.70 -49.28
N ALA A 478 31.22 25.08 -48.88
CA ALA A 478 31.65 26.47 -48.71
C ALA A 478 31.38 27.40 -49.91
N ARG A 479 30.47 28.38 -49.72
CA ARG A 479 30.25 29.51 -50.63
C ARG A 479 30.98 30.77 -50.11
N PRO A 480 32.09 31.21 -50.72
CA PRO A 480 32.81 32.40 -50.26
C PRO A 480 32.02 33.69 -50.56
N LEU A 481 31.39 34.27 -49.54
CA LEU A 481 30.68 35.55 -49.66
C LEU A 481 31.66 36.70 -49.89
N ARG A 482 31.47 37.43 -50.99
CA ARG A 482 32.28 38.59 -51.39
C ARG A 482 32.25 39.70 -50.33
N HIS A 483 33.40 40.32 -50.10
CA HIS A 483 33.49 41.62 -49.42
C HIS A 483 32.56 42.66 -50.06
N GLN A 484 31.86 43.41 -49.21
CA GLN A 484 31.61 44.84 -49.44
C GLN A 484 32.37 45.65 -48.38
N ARG A 485 32.96 46.77 -48.80
CA ARG A 485 33.66 47.74 -47.94
C ARG A 485 32.85 49.03 -47.89
N PHE A 486 32.56 49.54 -46.70
CA PHE A 486 32.66 50.97 -46.31
C PHE A 486 32.82 50.97 -44.77
N ALA A 487 33.86 51.53 -44.12
CA ALA A 487 34.36 52.91 -44.13
C ALA A 487 33.38 53.89 -43.46
N HIS A 488 33.78 54.79 -42.54
CA HIS A 488 35.07 54.98 -41.86
C HIS A 488 34.89 55.97 -40.68
N ARG A 489 35.47 55.71 -39.49
CA ARG A 489 35.88 56.77 -38.55
C ARG A 489 36.97 56.30 -37.60
N ARG A 490 37.90 57.20 -37.28
CA ARG A 490 38.86 57.11 -36.16
C ARG A 490 38.53 58.21 -35.16
N ASP A 491 38.83 57.94 -33.89
CA ASP A 491 39.57 58.79 -32.93
C ASP A 491 39.19 58.39 -31.50
N ALA A 492 39.98 58.63 -30.44
CA ALA A 492 41.43 58.68 -30.30
C ALA A 492 41.76 58.71 -28.78
N GLY A 493 42.87 58.08 -28.36
CA GLY A 493 43.36 58.11 -26.97
C GLY A 493 42.85 56.99 -26.05
N SER A 494 43.48 56.71 -24.91
CA SER A 494 44.82 57.15 -24.44
C SER A 494 45.21 56.46 -23.13
N ALA A 495 46.43 55.89 -23.07
CA ALA A 495 47.13 55.45 -21.84
C ALA A 495 46.42 54.33 -21.01
N THR A 496 47.01 53.64 -20.03
CA THR A 496 48.36 53.70 -19.41
C THR A 496 48.85 52.27 -19.09
N GLN A 497 50.16 51.98 -19.23
CA GLN A 497 50.76 50.80 -18.61
C GLN A 497 51.18 51.09 -17.16
N VAL A 498 50.88 50.21 -16.21
CA VAL A 498 51.65 50.10 -14.95
C VAL A 498 51.94 48.63 -14.65
N ARG A 499 53.23 48.26 -14.70
CA ARG A 499 53.75 47.06 -14.01
C ARG A 499 54.06 47.44 -12.56
N ALA A 500 53.69 46.58 -11.61
CA ALA A 500 54.28 46.54 -10.27
C ALA A 500 54.64 45.08 -9.92
N ARG A 501 55.65 44.88 -9.07
CA ARG A 501 56.31 43.58 -8.87
C ARG A 501 56.73 43.42 -7.41
N ALA A 502 56.66 42.18 -6.89
CA ALA A 502 57.13 41.75 -5.56
C ALA A 502 56.28 42.31 -4.38
N ARG A 503 56.27 41.70 -3.18
CA ARG A 503 57.32 40.90 -2.52
C ARG A 503 56.80 39.69 -1.74
N LEU A 504 57.70 38.73 -1.51
CA LEU A 504 57.65 37.83 -0.35
C LEU A 504 57.89 38.63 0.94
N GLY A 505 57.27 38.21 2.04
CA GLY A 505 57.56 38.70 3.39
C GLY A 505 56.85 37.82 4.41
N SER A 506 57.60 37.21 5.33
CA SER A 506 57.09 36.28 6.34
C SER A 506 57.05 36.90 7.74
N ARG A 507 56.07 36.49 8.54
CA ARG A 507 56.24 35.94 9.91
C ARG A 507 54.88 35.75 10.60
N GLY A 508 54.86 34.82 11.55
CA GLY A 508 53.72 34.28 12.29
C GLY A 508 54.12 32.91 12.81
#